data_AF-A0A931NE27-F1
#
_entry.id   AF-A0A931NE27-F1
#
_cell.length_a   1.000
_cell.length_b   1.000
_cell.length_c   1.000
_cell.angle_alpha   90.00
_cell.angle_beta   90.00
_cell.angle_gamma   90.00
#
_symmetry.space_group_name_H-M   'P 1'
#
loop_
_entity.id
_entity.type
_entity.pdbx_description
1 polymer ?
#
loop_
_entity_poly.entity_id
_entity_poly.type
_entity_poly.pdbx_seq_one_letter_code
_entity_poly.pdbx_strand_id
1 'polypeptide(L)' 'MTSLVHIGAVVYGLLLVAAVFVRTPLTEALRIDSLFIPDAGEKSRPLNLILGLLIAGYGAWSLLQ' A
#
# COMPACT_ATOMS: atom_id res chain seq x y z
N MET A 1 -12.74 16.01 7.55
CA MET A 1 -11.45 15.40 7.95
C MET A 1 -11.45 13.90 7.62
N THR A 2 -12.52 13.16 7.90
CA THR A 2 -12.71 11.74 7.59
C THR A 2 -12.46 11.39 6.12
N SER A 3 -13.09 12.11 5.17
CA SER A 3 -12.93 11.80 3.73
C SER A 3 -11.49 11.94 3.23
N LEU A 4 -10.71 12.88 3.80
CA LEU A 4 -9.30 13.10 3.43
C LEU A 4 -8.42 11.90 3.80
N VAL A 5 -8.70 11.27 4.95
CA VAL A 5 -8.01 10.06 5.40
C VAL A 5 -8.33 8.87 4.49
N HIS A 6 -9.60 8.70 4.11
CA HIS A 6 -10.01 7.60 3.23
C HIS A 6 -9.47 7.77 1.80
N ILE A 7 -9.46 9.00 1.27
CA ILE A 7 -8.79 9.32 0.00
C ILE A 7 -7.29 8.98 0.09
N GLY A 8 -6.63 9.37 1.18
CA GLY A 8 -5.23 9.02 1.43
C GLY A 8 -5.00 7.51 1.47
N ALA A 9 -5.89 6.75 2.11
CA ALA A 9 -5.84 5.29 2.14
C ALA A 9 -5.97 4.68 0.74
N VAL A 10 -6.89 5.17 -0.09
CA VAL A 10 -7.02 4.72 -1.49
C VAL A 10 -5.74 4.98 -2.27
N VAL A 11 -5.23 6.21 -2.24
CA VAL A 11 -4.01 6.60 -2.96
C VAL A 11 -2.82 5.76 -2.49
N TYR A 12 -2.64 5.63 -1.17
CA TYR A 12 -1.52 4.87 -0.62
C TYR A 12 -1.64 3.38 -0.91
N GLY A 13 -2.83 2.80 -0.79
CA GLY A 13 -3.07 1.40 -1.14
C GLY A 13 -2.76 1.11 -2.61
N LEU A 14 -3.12 2.01 -3.52
CA LEU A 14 -2.76 1.90 -4.94
C LEU A 14 -1.25 1.99 -5.18
N LEU A 15 -0.54 2.86 -4.44
CA LEU A 15 0.93 2.93 -4.49
C LEU A 15 1.58 1.63 -4.02
N LEU A 16 1.05 0.99 -2.98
CA LEU A 16 1.54 -0.30 -2.49
C LEU A 16 1.32 -1.43 -3.53
N VAL A 17 0.18 -1.42 -4.21
CA VAL A 17 -0.07 -2.33 -5.35
C VAL A 17 0.92 -2.06 -6.48
N ALA A 18 1.13 -0.79 -6.84
CA ALA A 18 2.06 -0.39 -7.89
C ALA A 18 3.51 -0.78 -7.57
N ALA A 19 3.94 -0.67 -6.30
CA ALA A 19 5.29 -1.03 -5.84
C ALA A 19 5.62 -2.53 -6.04
N VAL A 20 4.62 -3.39 -6.22
CA VAL A 20 4.83 -4.81 -6.54
C VAL A 20 5.31 -4.98 -7.98
N PHE A 21 4.84 -4.13 -8.90
CA PHE A 21 5.21 -4.19 -10.32
C PHE A 21 6.38 -3.27 -10.67
N VAL A 22 6.41 -2.07 -10.08
CA VAL A 22 7.43 -1.04 -10.36
C VAL A 22 8.51 -1.10 -9.29
N ARG A 23 9.76 -1.36 -9.70
CA ARG A 23 10.92 -1.43 -8.81
C ARG A 23 11.76 -0.18 -8.91
N THR A 24 11.53 0.78 -8.02
CA THR A 24 12.32 2.00 -7.90
C THR A 24 12.70 2.24 -6.44
N PRO A 25 13.76 3.02 -6.15
CA PRO A 25 14.11 3.38 -4.78
C PRO A 25 12.95 4.03 -4.02
N LEU A 26 12.13 4.82 -4.72
CA LEU A 26 10.96 5.47 -4.14
C LEU A 26 9.87 4.46 -3.75
N THR A 27 9.53 3.54 -4.65
CA THR A 27 8.51 2.51 -4.36
C THR A 27 8.97 1.56 -3.27
N GLU A 28 10.27 1.25 -3.21
CA GLU A 28 10.85 0.45 -2.12
C GLU A 28 10.78 1.18 -0.77
N ALA A 29 10.99 2.49 -0.73
CA ALA A 29 10.85 3.28 0.50
C ALA A 29 9.40 3.40 0.98
N LEU A 30 8.43 3.30 0.06
CA LEU A 30 6.99 3.41 0.37
C LEU A 30 6.34 2.09 0.78
N ARG A 31 7.04 0.97 0.59
CA ARG A 31 6.56 -0.36 0.95
C ARG A 31 6.25 -0.42 2.43
N ILE A 32 5.10 -1.00 2.74
CA ILE A 32 4.67 -1.15 4.13
C ILE A 32 5.38 -2.33 4.79
N ASP A 33 5.71 -3.36 4.01
CA ASP A 33 6.37 -4.57 4.53
C ASP A 33 7.81 -4.29 5.00
N SER A 34 8.51 -3.35 4.36
CA SER A 34 9.85 -2.91 4.78
C SER A 34 9.87 -2.14 6.10
N LEU A 35 8.72 -1.69 6.60
CA LEU A 35 8.63 -1.06 7.93
C LEU A 35 8.64 -2.10 9.06
N PHE A 36 8.24 -3.34 8.78
CA PHE A 36 8.08 -4.40 9.79
C PHE A 36 9.07 -5.55 9.61
N ILE A 37 9.58 -5.76 8.39
CA ILE A 37 10.48 -6.86 8.05
C ILE A 37 11.87 -6.29 7.74
N PRO A 38 12.90 -6.61 8.55
CA PRO A 38 14.29 -6.34 8.20
C PRO A 38 14.66 -7.06 6.91
N ASP A 39 15.36 -6.39 5.99
CA ASP A 39 15.70 -6.92 4.66
C ASP A 39 14.49 -7.39 3.83
N ALA A 40 13.39 -6.63 3.89
CA ALA A 40 12.21 -6.84 3.04
C ALA A 40 12.59 -6.91 1.55
N GLY A 41 12.61 -8.13 1.01
CA GLY A 41 13.01 -8.44 -0.36
C GLY A 41 11.85 -8.91 -1.23
N GLU A 42 12.13 -9.78 -2.20
CA GLU A 42 11.10 -10.31 -3.10
C GLU A 42 10.06 -11.18 -2.39
N LYS A 43 10.47 -11.91 -1.35
CA LYS A 43 9.59 -12.84 -0.62
C LYS A 43 8.48 -12.13 0.14
N SER A 44 8.69 -10.86 0.53
CA SER A 44 7.70 -10.05 1.26
C SER A 44 6.86 -9.15 0.34
N ARG A 45 7.16 -9.10 -0.97
CA ARG A 45 6.35 -8.33 -1.95
C ARG A 45 4.89 -8.78 -2.04
N PRO A 46 4.55 -10.08 -2.02
CA PRO A 46 3.14 -10.50 -2.02
C PRO A 46 2.39 -9.98 -0.79
N LEU A 47 3.07 -9.88 0.36
CA LEU A 47 2.47 -9.30 1.56
C LEU A 47 2.16 -7.82 1.35
N ASN A 48 3.08 -7.07 0.74
CA ASN A 48 2.84 -5.66 0.40
C ASN A 48 1.64 -5.49 -0.55
N LEU A 49 1.48 -6.38 -1.53
CA LEU A 49 0.33 -6.38 -2.44
C LEU A 49 -0.99 -6.59 -1.68
N ILE A 50 -1.04 -7.61 -0.82
CA ILE A 50 -2.23 -7.93 -0.02
C ILE A 50 -2.61 -6.72 0.84
N LEU A 51 -1.63 -6.12 1.53
CA LEU A 51 -1.86 -4.94 2.36
C LEU A 51 -2.32 -3.74 1.52
N GLY A 52 -1.71 -3.51 0.35
CA GLY A 52 -2.14 -2.48 -0.58
C GLY A 52 -3.59 -2.63 -1.05
N LEU A 53 -4.00 -3.85 -1.42
CA LEU A 53 -5.38 -4.16 -1.81
C LEU A 53 -6.37 -3.96 -0.67
N LEU A 54 -6.02 -4.41 0.54
CA LEU A 54 -6.87 -4.23 1.73
C LEU A 54 -7.05 -2.75 2.09
N ILE A 55 -5.96 -1.98 2.09
CA ILE A 55 -5.99 -0.55 2.40
C ILE A 55 -6.77 0.22 1.35
N ALA A 56 -6.52 -0.03 0.05
CA ALA A 56 -7.24 0.62 -1.03
C ALA A 56 -8.72 0.24 -1.03
N GLY A 57 -9.03 -1.05 -0.85
CA GLY A 57 -10.40 -1.56 -0.82
C GLY A 57 -11.20 -0.99 0.35
N TYR A 58 -10.61 -0.95 1.54
CA TYR A 58 -11.25 -0.33 2.70
C TYR A 58 -11.46 1.18 2.52
N GLY A 59 -10.44 1.90 2.03
CA GLY A 59 -10.55 3.33 1.74
C GLY A 59 -11.66 3.62 0.72
N ALA A 60 -11.75 2.83 -0.34
CA ALA A 60 -12.77 2.98 -1.37
C ALA A 60 -14.18 2.66 -0.84
N TRP A 61 -14.33 1.55 -0.11
CA TRP A 61 -15.60 1.19 0.53
C TRP A 61 -16.08 2.28 1.50
N SER A 62 -15.16 2.81 2.31
CA SER A 62 -15.47 3.85 3.28
C SER A 62 -15.82 5.21 2.66
N LEU A 63 -15.44 5.46 1.40
CA LEU A 63 -15.87 6.66 0.66
C LEU A 63 -17.26 6.52 0.04
N LEU A 64 -17.75 5.28 -0.10
CA LEU A 64 -19.08 4.98 -0.65
C LEU A 64 -20.18 4.96 0.42
N GLN A 65 -19.82 4.96 1.71
CA GLN A 65 -20.73 5.12 2.84
C GLN A 65 -20.85 6.59 3.25
#